data_AF-A0A7J3VSX2-F1
#
_entry.id   AF-A0A7J3VSX2-F1
#
_cell.length_a   1.000
_cell.length_b   1.000
_cell.length_c   1.000
_cell.angle_alpha   90.00
_cell.angle_beta   90.00
_cell.angle_gamma   90.00
#
_symmetry.space_group_name_H-M   'P 1'
#
loop_
_entity.id
_entity.type
_entity.pdbx_description
1 polymer ?
#
loop_
_entity_poly.entity_id
_entity_poly.type
_entity_poly.pdbx_seq_one_letter_code
_entity_poly.pdbx_strand_id
1 'polypeptide(L)'
;MAGLTKLRDERHMYRDHDFVETVDGWLFGVVSDIHPPGRVLSYLKYIPGEGVWSRGGVAYRRVLTSYTTRELAQVLDMVRRARPQYIYHDPMTGED
;
A
#
# COMPACT_ATOMS: atom_id res chain seq x y z
N MET A 1 -30.75 17.89 -1.20
CA MET A 1 -29.44 18.20 -1.81
C MET A 1 -28.48 17.09 -1.40
N ALA A 2 -28.31 16.08 -2.25
CA ALA A 2 -27.40 14.97 -1.98
C ALA A 2 -25.98 15.53 -1.87
N GLY A 3 -25.36 15.40 -0.70
CA GLY A 3 -23.98 15.82 -0.48
C GLY A 3 -23.08 15.12 -1.47
N LEU A 4 -22.27 15.89 -2.19
CA LEU A 4 -21.24 15.37 -3.07
C LEU A 4 -20.26 14.59 -2.18
N THR A 5 -20.43 13.26 -2.12
CA THR A 5 -19.48 12.37 -1.46
C THR A 5 -18.12 12.66 -2.07
N LYS A 6 -17.18 13.25 -1.31
CA LYS A 6 -15.83 13.48 -1.82
C LYS A 6 -15.29 12.14 -2.29
N LEU A 7 -15.09 11.98 -3.60
CA LEU A 7 -14.68 10.72 -4.22
C LEU A 7 -13.15 10.51 -4.11
N ARG A 8 -12.39 11.56 -3.81
CA ARG A 8 -10.92 11.53 -3.70
C ARG A 8 -10.42 12.48 -2.60
N ASP A 9 -9.25 12.16 -2.04
CA ASP A 9 -8.57 13.07 -1.12
C ASP A 9 -7.82 14.17 -1.91
N GLU A 10 -8.28 15.42 -1.77
CA GLU A 10 -7.69 16.60 -2.42
C GLU A 10 -6.46 17.13 -1.68
N ARG A 11 -6.12 16.55 -0.51
CA ARG A 11 -4.98 17.04 0.30
C ARG A 11 -3.63 16.76 -0.33
N HIS A 12 -3.55 15.93 -1.38
CA HIS A 12 -2.32 15.60 -2.15
C HIS A 12 -1.09 15.34 -1.26
N MET A 13 -1.31 14.74 -0.08
CA MET A 13 -0.28 14.60 0.94
C MET A 13 0.70 13.47 0.62
N TYR A 14 0.24 12.48 -0.14
CA TYR A 14 1.02 11.36 -0.64
C TYR A 14 1.01 11.43 -2.16
N ARG A 15 2.20 11.25 -2.75
CA ARG A 15 2.42 11.28 -4.19
C ARG A 15 2.81 9.91 -4.69
N ASP A 16 2.65 9.71 -5.98
CA ASP A 16 3.16 8.54 -6.67
C ASP A 16 4.65 8.33 -6.35
N HIS A 17 5.01 7.09 -6.02
CA HIS A 17 6.34 6.69 -5.54
C HIS A 17 6.77 7.15 -4.14
N ASP A 18 5.92 7.83 -3.37
CA ASP A 18 6.14 7.97 -1.93
C ASP A 18 6.11 6.60 -1.23
N PHE A 19 6.62 6.56 -0.01
CA PHE A 19 6.54 5.40 0.86
C PHE A 19 5.83 5.74 2.15
N VAL A 20 4.90 4.87 2.54
CA VAL A 20 4.28 4.90 3.88
C VAL A 20 4.75 3.69 4.67
N GLU A 21 5.12 3.93 5.92
CA GLU A 21 5.61 2.90 6.83
C GLU A 21 4.64 2.72 7.99
N THR A 22 4.30 1.47 8.28
CA THR A 22 3.48 1.13 9.44
C THR A 22 4.33 1.13 10.72
N VAL A 23 3.68 1.20 11.89
CA VAL A 23 4.37 1.14 13.19
C VAL A 23 5.17 -0.16 13.40
N ASP A 24 4.80 -1.23 12.70
CA ASP A 24 5.48 -2.53 12.69
C ASP A 24 6.48 -2.70 11.53
N GLY A 25 6.79 -1.63 10.80
CA GLY A 25 7.87 -1.58 9.81
C GLY A 25 7.52 -2.12 8.43
N TRP A 26 6.24 -2.32 8.11
CA TRP A 26 5.83 -2.66 6.75
C TRP A 26 5.87 -1.41 5.88
N LEU A 27 6.54 -1.50 4.73
CA LEU A 27 6.75 -0.38 3.82
C LEU A 27 5.90 -0.58 2.56
N PHE A 28 4.96 0.32 2.36
CA PHE A 28 4.08 0.34 1.20
C PHE A 28 4.51 1.45 0.24
N GLY A 29 4.64 1.11 -1.04
CA GLY A 29 4.87 2.08 -2.11
C GLY A 29 3.54 2.64 -2.60
N VAL A 30 3.41 3.97 -2.58
CA VAL A 30 2.23 4.68 -3.04
C VAL A 30 2.09 4.55 -4.56
N VAL A 31 0.88 4.26 -5.01
CA VAL A 31 0.51 4.15 -6.43
C VAL A 31 -0.51 5.24 -6.70
N SER A 32 -0.17 6.16 -7.59
CA SER A 32 -0.95 7.36 -7.94
C SER A 32 -0.85 8.53 -6.95
N ASP A 33 -1.07 9.74 -7.45
CA ASP A 33 -1.32 10.95 -6.66
C ASP A 33 -2.78 11.06 -6.19
N ILE A 34 -3.64 10.11 -6.62
CA ILE A 34 -5.08 10.16 -6.43
C ILE A 34 -5.53 8.97 -5.57
N HIS A 35 -6.10 9.25 -4.40
CA HIS A 35 -6.44 8.20 -3.43
C HIS A 35 -7.93 8.17 -3.06
N PRO A 36 -8.46 7.00 -2.65
CA PRO A 36 -9.78 6.93 -2.04
C PRO A 36 -9.86 7.81 -0.78
N PRO A 37 -11.06 8.29 -0.41
CA PRO A 37 -11.21 9.20 0.72
C PRO A 37 -10.69 8.61 2.03
N GLY A 38 -9.76 9.33 2.67
CA GLY A 38 -9.14 8.94 3.95
C GLY A 38 -8.24 7.71 3.87
N ARG A 39 -7.76 7.35 2.67
CA ARG A 39 -6.91 6.17 2.42
C ARG A 39 -5.76 6.55 1.48
N VAL A 40 -4.79 5.65 1.37
CA VAL A 40 -3.67 5.75 0.43
C VAL A 40 -3.66 4.49 -0.43
N LEU A 41 -3.73 4.66 -1.74
CA LEU A 41 -3.59 3.56 -2.68
C LEU A 41 -2.10 3.19 -2.76
N SER A 42 -1.77 1.95 -2.40
CA SER A 42 -0.37 1.52 -2.28
C SER A 42 -0.24 -0.01 -2.34
N TYR A 43 0.96 -0.51 -2.64
CA TYR A 43 1.29 -1.93 -2.57
C TYR A 43 2.41 -2.19 -1.54
N LEU A 44 2.37 -3.35 -0.90
CA LEU A 44 3.43 -3.75 0.02
C LEU A 44 4.72 -4.07 -0.75
N LYS A 45 5.81 -3.37 -0.42
CA LYS A 45 7.10 -3.54 -1.09
C LYS A 45 8.14 -4.22 -0.19
N TYR A 46 8.19 -3.85 1.09
CA TYR A 46 9.11 -4.45 2.06
C TYR A 46 8.44 -4.76 3.39
N ILE A 47 8.98 -5.77 4.06
CA ILE A 47 8.69 -6.08 5.47
C ILE A 47 10.01 -6.28 6.22
N PRO A 48 10.04 -6.17 7.55
CA PRO A 48 11.21 -6.54 8.32
C PRO A 48 11.62 -8.00 8.04
N GLY A 49 12.91 -8.22 7.78
CA GLY A 49 13.45 -9.53 7.44
C GLY A 49 14.77 -9.43 6.68
N GLU A 50 15.40 -10.58 6.44
CA GLU A 50 16.68 -10.62 5.74
C GLU A 50 16.58 -10.04 4.32
N GLY A 51 17.40 -9.03 4.06
CA GLY A 51 17.45 -8.33 2.79
C GLY A 51 18.63 -7.39 2.71
N VAL A 52 18.84 -6.83 1.52
CA VAL A 52 20.02 -5.98 1.21
C VAL A 52 19.96 -4.63 1.92
N TRP A 53 18.74 -4.14 2.19
CA TRP A 53 18.51 -2.83 2.78
C TRP A 53 18.28 -2.96 4.28
N SER A 54 18.88 -2.05 5.05
CA SER A 54 18.66 -1.96 6.49
C SER A 54 18.62 -0.51 6.96
N ARG A 55 17.89 -0.26 8.05
CA ARG A 55 17.82 1.05 8.70
C ARG A 55 17.67 0.84 10.21
N GLY A 56 18.52 1.49 11.00
CA GLY A 56 18.46 1.40 12.46
C GLY A 56 18.63 -0.03 13.00
N GLY A 57 19.44 -0.86 12.35
CA GLY A 57 19.66 -2.26 12.75
C GLY A 57 18.56 -3.24 12.31
N VAL A 58 17.48 -2.75 11.67
CA VAL A 58 16.43 -3.59 11.09
C VAL A 58 16.71 -3.79 9.61
N ALA A 59 16.84 -5.05 9.18
CA ALA A 59 16.90 -5.41 7.77
C ALA A 59 15.49 -5.53 7.18
N TYR A 60 15.35 -5.27 5.88
CA TYR A 60 14.08 -5.29 5.17
C TYR A 60 14.14 -6.23 3.96
N ARG A 61 13.25 -7.24 3.96
CA ARG A 61 13.03 -8.15 2.85
C ARG A 61 12.06 -7.53 1.85
N ARG A 62 12.42 -7.53 0.57
CA ARG A 62 11.51 -7.16 -0.52
C ARG A 62 10.51 -8.29 -0.74
N VAL A 63 9.21 -7.97 -0.70
CA VAL A 63 8.13 -8.98 -0.91
C VAL A 63 7.61 -8.98 -2.34
N LEU A 64 7.69 -7.84 -3.04
CA LEU A 64 7.35 -7.71 -4.45
C LEU A 64 8.63 -7.47 -5.27
N THR A 65 9.10 -8.50 -5.97
CA THR A 65 10.42 -8.55 -6.62
C THR A 65 10.34 -8.43 -8.14
N SER A 66 9.40 -9.13 -8.77
CA SER A 66 9.22 -9.26 -10.23
C SER A 66 8.11 -8.37 -10.78
N TYR A 67 7.23 -7.83 -9.92
CA TYR A 67 6.09 -6.99 -10.30
C TYR A 67 5.11 -7.65 -11.27
N THR A 68 5.12 -8.98 -11.33
CA THR A 68 4.12 -9.72 -12.11
C THR A 68 2.76 -9.66 -11.41
N THR A 69 1.67 -9.67 -12.19
CA THR A 69 0.30 -9.72 -11.63
C THR A 69 0.11 -10.89 -10.67
N ARG A 70 0.76 -12.03 -10.95
CA ARG A 70 0.74 -13.21 -10.07
C ARG A 70 1.38 -12.92 -8.71
N GLU A 71 2.57 -12.32 -8.69
CA GLU A 71 3.26 -11.99 -7.44
C GLU A 71 2.48 -10.91 -6.67
N LEU A 72 1.93 -9.92 -7.38
CA LEU A 72 1.07 -8.91 -6.77
C LEU A 72 -0.14 -9.55 -6.07
N ALA A 73 -0.82 -10.49 -6.72
CA ALA A 73 -1.93 -11.22 -6.11
C ALA A 73 -1.51 -12.03 -4.87
N GLN A 74 -0.33 -12.67 -4.91
CA GLN A 74 0.22 -13.39 -3.76
C GLN A 74 0.55 -12.47 -2.58
N VAL A 75 1.12 -11.30 -2.87
CA VAL A 75 1.40 -10.27 -1.86
C VAL A 75 0.09 -9.71 -1.30
N LEU A 76 -0.92 -9.46 -2.13
CA LEU A 76 -2.24 -9.01 -1.69
C LEU A 76 -2.91 -10.05 -0.77
N ASP A 77 -2.85 -11.34 -1.12
CA ASP A 77 -3.34 -12.43 -0.27
C ASP A 77 -2.61 -12.50 1.08
N MET A 78 -1.28 -12.28 1.07
CA MET A 78 -0.48 -12.22 2.30
C MET A 78 -0.93 -11.06 3.19
N VAL A 79 -1.13 -9.87 2.62
CA VAL A 79 -1.64 -8.69 3.35
C VAL A 79 -3.04 -8.98 3.88
N ARG A 80 -3.93 -9.54 3.07
CA ARG A 80 -5.31 -9.87 3.47
C ARG A 80 -5.36 -10.82 4.66
N ARG A 81 -4.46 -11.80 4.72
CA ARG A 81 -4.38 -12.76 5.84
C ARG A 81 -3.75 -12.16 7.09
N ALA A 82 -2.71 -11.34 6.95
CA ALA A 82 -1.93 -10.83 8.08
C ALA A 82 -2.48 -9.51 8.65
N ARG A 83 -3.01 -8.64 7.79
CA ARG A 83 -3.43 -7.27 8.07
C ARG A 83 -4.70 -6.92 7.27
N PRO A 84 -5.83 -7.63 7.48
CA PRO A 84 -7.06 -7.40 6.71
C PRO A 84 -7.56 -5.95 6.74
N GLN A 85 -7.25 -5.19 7.79
CA GLN A 85 -7.57 -3.77 7.91
C GLN A 85 -6.87 -2.85 6.88
N TYR A 86 -5.85 -3.34 6.17
CA TYR A 86 -5.18 -2.61 5.10
C TYR A 86 -5.77 -2.89 3.71
N ILE A 87 -6.72 -3.81 3.61
CA ILE A 87 -7.43 -4.10 2.37
C ILE A 87 -8.69 -3.24 2.27
N TYR A 88 -8.89 -2.61 1.12
CA TYR A 88 -10.08 -1.82 0.86
C TYR A 88 -10.48 -1.96 -0.61
N HIS A 89 -11.68 -2.48 -0.83
CA HIS A 89 -12.29 -2.51 -2.16
C HIS A 89 -12.70 -1.09 -2.56
N ASP A 90 -12.02 -0.49 -3.55
CA ASP A 90 -12.41 0.81 -4.10
C ASP A 90 -13.62 0.64 -5.03
N PRO A 91 -14.81 1.17 -4.67
CA PRO A 91 -16.01 1.02 -5.50
C PRO A 91 -15.92 1.76 -6.84
N MET A 92 -14.95 2.66 -7.02
CA MET A 92 -14.77 3.44 -8.26
C MET A 92 -13.94 2.70 -9.31
N THR A 93 -12.93 1.94 -8.90
CA THR A 93 -12.05 1.17 -9.81
C THR A 93 -12.39 -0.31 -9.83
N GLY A 94 -13.08 -0.82 -8.81
CA GLY A 94 -13.32 -2.26 -8.65
C GLY A 94 -12.07 -3.04 -8.25
N GLU A 95 -11.03 -2.34 -7.77
CA GLU A 95 -9.77 -2.93 -7.34
C GLU A 95 -9.76 -3.14 -5.81
N ASP A 96 -9.11 -4.22 -5.37
CA ASP A 96 -8.90 -4.64 -3.98
C ASP A 96 -7.49 -4.30 -3.47
#